data_AF-A0A3A9BE59-F1
#
_entry.id   AF-A0A3A9BE59-F1
#
_cell.length_a   1.000
_cell.length_b   1.000
_cell.length_c   1.000
_cell.angle_alpha   90.00
_cell.angle_beta   90.00
_cell.angle_gamma   90.00
#
_symmetry.space_group_name_H-M   'P 1'
#
loop_
_entity.id
_entity.type
_entity.pdbx_description
1 polymer ?
#
loop_
_entity_poly.entity_id
_entity_poly.type
_entity_poly.pdbx_seq_one_letter_code
_entity_poly.pdbx_strand_id
1 'polypeptide(L)'
;MFKDRLRATRISRSFTAQALADQLQMGLRNYQKYESGDARPTFEGLIILADTLNVPIDFLLERDDYLKSLGVSVDVCLTCPPRRPKPQKNHQPLHIQSSDNDED
;
A
#
# COMPACT_ATOMS: atom_id res chain seq x y z
N MET A 1 6.18 -11.46 0.87
CA MET A 1 4.71 -11.54 0.71
C MET A 1 4.28 -10.51 -0.30
N PHE A 2 3.37 -10.86 -1.24
CA PHE A 2 2.87 -10.02 -2.34
C PHE A 2 2.76 -8.51 -2.01
N LYS A 3 2.15 -8.19 -0.87
CA LYS A 3 1.96 -6.80 -0.40
C LYS A 3 3.25 -6.00 -0.25
N ASP A 4 4.29 -6.63 0.28
CA ASP A 4 5.59 -6.00 0.53
C ASP A 4 6.33 -5.83 -0.79
N ARG A 5 6.20 -6.81 -1.69
CA ARG A 5 6.77 -6.74 -3.04
C ARG A 5 6.11 -5.68 -3.90
N LEU A 6 4.78 -5.58 -3.87
CA LEU A 6 4.03 -4.54 -4.55
C LEU A 6 4.47 -3.15 -4.08
N ARG A 7 4.57 -2.96 -2.77
CA ARG A 7 5.03 -1.70 -2.17
C ARG A 7 6.49 -1.38 -2.54
N ALA A 8 7.40 -2.36 -2.44
CA ALA A 8 8.80 -2.18 -2.82
C ALA A 8 8.93 -1.76 -4.28
N THR A 9 8.21 -2.45 -5.16
CA THR A 9 8.18 -2.17 -6.60
C THR A 9 7.66 -0.77 -6.88
N ARG A 10 6.56 -0.36 -6.24
CA ARG A 10 6.02 1.00 -6.37
C ARG A 10 7.07 2.06 -6.00
N ILE A 11 7.76 1.87 -4.88
CA ILE A 11 8.79 2.81 -4.39
C ILE A 11 10.00 2.83 -5.31
N SER A 12 10.48 1.66 -5.75
CA SER A 12 11.60 1.52 -6.69
C SER A 12 11.32 2.19 -8.03
N ARG A 13 10.05 2.25 -8.45
CA ARG A 13 9.60 2.92 -9.68
C ARG A 13 9.13 4.36 -9.45
N SER A 14 9.34 4.90 -8.24
CA SER A 14 8.99 6.28 -7.86
C SER A 14 7.51 6.65 -8.02
N PHE A 15 6.61 5.67 -7.95
CA PHE A 15 5.17 5.92 -7.99
C PHE A 15 4.62 6.28 -6.60
N THR A 16 3.69 7.24 -6.57
CA THR A 16 2.89 7.50 -5.36
C THR A 16 1.74 6.50 -5.27
N ALA A 17 1.26 6.26 -4.05
CA ALA A 17 0.08 5.41 -3.85
C ALA A 17 -1.17 5.98 -4.53
N GLN A 18 -1.26 7.32 -4.63
CA GLN A 18 -2.33 7.99 -5.35
C GLN A 18 -2.24 7.73 -6.85
N ALA A 19 -1.05 7.87 -7.45
CA ALA A 19 -0.87 7.64 -8.88
C ALA A 19 -1.30 6.23 -9.31
N LEU A 20 -0.95 5.19 -8.54
CA LEU A 20 -1.41 3.83 -8.85
C LEU A 20 -2.91 3.63 -8.61
N ALA A 21 -3.48 4.29 -7.60
CA ALA A 21 -4.92 4.26 -7.37
C ALA A 21 -5.67 4.89 -8.56
N ASP A 22 -5.14 5.99 -9.11
CA ASP A 22 -5.70 6.68 -10.28
C ASP A 22 -5.63 5.81 -11.53
N GLN A 23 -4.50 5.11 -11.78
CA GLN A 23 -4.37 4.15 -12.89
C GLN A 23 -5.36 2.99 -12.78
N LEU A 24 -5.63 2.54 -11.55
CA LEU A 24 -6.62 1.52 -11.24
C LEU A 24 -8.06 2.04 -11.15
N GLN A 25 -8.28 3.34 -11.42
CA GLN A 25 -9.56 4.02 -11.31
C GLN A 25 -10.28 3.75 -9.98
N MET A 26 -9.52 3.74 -8.87
CA MET A 26 -10.04 3.47 -7.54
C MET A 26 -9.57 4.49 -6.51
N GLY A 27 -10.27 4.55 -5.38
CA GLY A 27 -9.86 5.42 -4.28
C GLY A 27 -8.56 4.96 -3.61
N LEU A 28 -7.74 5.92 -3.16
CA LEU A 28 -6.46 5.69 -2.46
C LEU A 28 -6.58 4.66 -1.32
N ARG A 29 -7.66 4.73 -0.54
CA ARG A 29 -7.90 3.82 0.59
C ARG A 29 -8.04 2.36 0.14
N ASN A 30 -8.59 2.10 -1.05
CA ASN A 30 -8.69 0.75 -1.59
C ASN A 30 -7.33 0.25 -2.05
N TYR A 31 -6.56 1.08 -2.75
CA TYR A 31 -5.19 0.72 -3.14
C TYR A 31 -4.30 0.42 -1.92
N GLN A 32 -4.39 1.23 -0.86
CA GLN A 32 -3.63 1.01 0.37
C GLN A 32 -3.93 -0.34 1.04
N LYS A 33 -5.13 -0.91 0.86
CA LYS A 33 -5.45 -2.26 1.35
C LYS A 33 -4.63 -3.35 0.65
N TYR A 34 -4.23 -3.13 -0.59
CA TYR A 34 -3.35 -4.06 -1.30
C TYR A 34 -1.95 -4.08 -0.68
N GLU A 35 -1.40 -2.90 -0.32
CA GLU A 35 -0.11 -2.82 0.35
C GLU A 35 -0.13 -3.21 1.83
N SER A 36 -1.27 -3.13 2.53
CA SER A 36 -1.41 -3.69 3.89
C SER A 36 -1.65 -5.20 3.89
N GLY A 37 -2.14 -5.75 2.77
CA GLY A 37 -2.55 -7.14 2.63
C GLY A 37 -3.98 -7.42 3.07
N ASP A 38 -4.78 -6.37 3.34
CA ASP A 38 -6.19 -6.50 3.74
C ASP A 38 -7.10 -6.82 2.54
N ALA A 39 -6.62 -6.59 1.32
CA ALA A 39 -7.33 -6.92 0.09
C ALA A 39 -6.34 -7.38 -0.99
N ARG A 40 -6.87 -8.03 -2.02
CA ARG A 40 -6.12 -8.41 -3.23
C ARG A 40 -6.66 -7.67 -4.45
N PRO A 41 -5.81 -7.32 -5.43
CA PRO A 41 -6.28 -6.79 -6.70
C PRO A 41 -7.11 -7.84 -7.45
N THR A 42 -8.02 -7.37 -8.29
CA THR A 42 -8.69 -8.21 -9.28
C THR A 42 -7.69 -8.67 -10.34
N PHE A 43 -8.09 -9.63 -11.17
CA PHE A 43 -7.25 -10.08 -12.29
C PHE A 43 -6.87 -8.92 -13.21
N GLU A 44 -7.84 -8.07 -13.59
CA GLU A 44 -7.59 -6.87 -14.39
C GLU A 44 -6.67 -5.87 -13.68
N GLY A 45 -6.89 -5.64 -12.37
CA GLY A 45 -6.04 -4.76 -11.58
C GLY A 45 -4.60 -5.26 -11.50
N LEU A 46 -4.39 -6.58 -11.50
CA LEU A 46 -3.06 -7.18 -11.52
C LEU A 46 -2.32 -6.90 -12.84
N ILE A 47 -3.03 -6.97 -13.98
CA ILE A 47 -2.49 -6.62 -15.30
C ILE A 47 -2.09 -5.15 -15.33
N ILE A 48 -3.01 -4.25 -14.94
CA ILE A 48 -2.76 -2.80 -14.90
C ILE A 48 -1.56 -2.48 -13.99
N LEU A 49 -1.43 -3.13 -12.84
CA LEU A 49 -0.30 -2.95 -11.94
C LEU A 49 1.02 -3.39 -12.57
N ALA A 50 1.05 -4.55 -13.21
CA ALA A 50 2.24 -5.06 -13.89
C ALA A 50 2.69 -4.14 -15.02
N ASP A 51 1.75 -3.69 -15.85
CA ASP A 51 2.03 -2.78 -16.97
C ASP A 51 2.52 -1.41 -16.46
N THR A 52 1.84 -0.84 -15.46
CA THR A 52 2.20 0.47 -14.89
C THR A 52 3.56 0.46 -14.20
N LEU A 53 3.86 -0.62 -13.47
CA LEU A 53 5.12 -0.79 -12.76
C LEU A 53 6.24 -1.31 -13.67
N ASN A 54 5.91 -1.68 -14.92
CA ASN A 54 6.80 -2.29 -15.89
C ASN A 54 7.56 -3.50 -15.30
N VAL A 55 6.80 -4.44 -14.74
CA VAL A 55 7.31 -5.70 -14.17
C VAL A 55 6.41 -6.87 -14.57
N PRO A 56 6.94 -8.11 -14.66
CA PRO A 56 6.11 -9.28 -14.87
C PRO A 56 5.09 -9.48 -13.75
N ILE A 57 3.88 -9.95 -14.08
CA ILE A 57 2.87 -10.35 -13.08
C ILE A 57 3.45 -11.42 -12.14
N ASP A 58 4.17 -12.38 -12.70
CA ASP A 58 4.81 -13.47 -11.94
C ASP A 58 5.81 -12.94 -10.89
N PHE A 59 6.45 -11.81 -11.17
CA PHE A 59 7.32 -11.16 -10.20
C PHE A 59 6.49 -10.66 -9.02
N LEU A 60 5.38 -9.96 -9.26
CA LEU A 60 4.49 -9.50 -8.18
C LEU A 60 3.92 -10.68 -7.37
N LEU A 61 3.58 -11.78 -8.03
CA LEU A 61 3.05 -13.01 -7.42
C LEU A 61 4.08 -13.90 -6.73
N GLU A 62 5.34 -13.44 -6.61
CA GLU A 62 6.41 -14.17 -5.91
C GLU A 62 6.81 -15.50 -6.56
N ARG A 63 6.62 -15.62 -7.89
CA ARG A 63 7.03 -16.79 -8.67
C ARG A 63 8.47 -16.68 -9.15
N ASP A 64 9.39 -16.38 -8.23
CA ASP A 64 10.80 -16.11 -8.56
C ASP A 64 11.49 -17.31 -9.20
N ASP A 65 11.18 -18.53 -8.76
CA ASP A 65 11.79 -19.74 -9.30
C ASP A 65 11.38 -20.01 -10.74
N TYR A 66 10.15 -19.62 -11.11
CA TYR A 66 9.66 -19.67 -12.48
C TYR A 66 10.33 -18.62 -13.37
N LEU A 67 10.52 -17.40 -12.86
CA LEU A 67 11.26 -16.37 -13.60
C LEU A 67 12.72 -16.75 -13.80
N LYS A 68 13.36 -17.34 -12.78
CA LYS A 68 14.73 -17.84 -12.86
C LYS A 68 14.86 -18.98 -13.88
N SER A 69 13.91 -19.91 -13.94
CA SER A 69 13.97 -21.00 -14.94
C SER A 69 13.82 -20.50 -16.37
N LEU A 70 13.13 -19.37 -16.57
CA LEU A 70 13.03 -18.67 -17.85
C LEU A 70 14.21 -17.73 -18.14
N GLY A 71 15.13 -17.54 -17.19
CA GLY A 71 16.24 -16.59 -17.31
C GLY A 71 15.83 -15.12 -17.25
N VAL A 72 14.68 -14.80 -16.67
CA VAL A 72 14.16 -13.44 -16.54
C VAL A 72 14.64 -12.81 -15.23
N SER A 73 15.35 -11.69 -15.32
CA SER A 73 15.72 -10.85 -14.17
C SER A 73 14.87 -9.57 -14.14
N VAL A 74 14.55 -9.09 -12.93
CA VAL A 74 13.76 -7.87 -12.72
C VAL A 74 14.59 -6.86 -11.94
N ASP A 75 14.84 -5.70 -12.52
CA ASP A 75 15.68 -4.64 -11.95
C ASP A 75 14.90 -3.77 -10.93
N VAL A 76 14.44 -4.40 -9.85
CA VAL A 76 13.65 -3.74 -8.81
C VAL A 76 14.29 -3.94 -7.45
N CYS A 77 14.50 -2.83 -6.73
CA CYS A 77 15.04 -2.89 -5.38
C CYS A 77 13.94 -3.31 -4.39
N LEU A 78 14.09 -4.47 -3.76
CA LEU A 78 13.11 -5.01 -2.81
C LEU A 78 13.17 -4.38 -1.41
N THR A 79 14.04 -3.38 -1.21
CA THR A 79 14.18 -2.69 0.07
C THR A 79 12.95 -1.81 0.32
N CYS A 80 12.05 -2.27 1.18
CA CYS A 80 10.93 -1.45 1.66
C CYS A 80 11.40 -0.50 2.76
N PRO A 81 11.31 0.82 2.60
CA PRO A 81 11.48 1.75 3.71
C PRO A 81 10.43 1.45 4.79
N PRO A 82 10.82 1.55 6.08
CA PRO A 82 9.91 1.28 7.19
C PRO A 82 8.64 2.12 7.08
N ARG A 83 7.49 1.55 7.45
CA ARG A 83 6.24 2.31 7.48
C ARG A 83 6.41 3.45 8.48
N ARG A 84 6.17 4.69 8.05
CA ARG A 84 6.15 5.82 8.97
C ARG A 84 5.10 5.51 10.06
N PRO A 85 5.46 5.54 11.35
CA PRO A 85 4.51 5.27 12.43
C PRO A 85 3.35 6.27 12.35
N LYS A 86 2.14 5.78 12.63
CA LYS A 86 0.97 6.67 12.69
C LYS A 86 1.18 7.66 13.85
N PRO A 87 0.95 8.97 13.66
CA PRO A 87 0.96 9.91 14.78
C PRO A 87 -0.12 9.47 15.79
N GLN A 88 0.29 9.20 17.03
CA GLN A 88 -0.65 8.94 18.12
C GLN A 88 -1.42 10.24 18.40
N LYS A 89 -2.72 10.27 18.07
CA LYS A 89 -3.59 11.35 18.52
C LYS A 89 -3.89 11.11 19.98
N ASN A 90 -3.20 11.81 20.88
CA ASN A 90 -3.60 11.90 22.28
C ASN A 90 -4.93 12.66 22.34
N HIS A 91 -6.04 11.92 22.48
CA HIS A 91 -7.32 12.53 22.82
C HIS A 91 -7.36 12.70 24.33
N GLN A 92 -6.94 13.88 24.82
CA GLN A 92 -7.35 14.31 26.15
C GLN A 92 -8.83 14.72 26.07
N PRO A 93 -9.73 14.10 26.84
CA PRO A 93 -11.11 14.58 26.93
C PRO A 93 -11.10 15.94 27.63
N LEU A 94 -11.69 16.95 27.01
CA LEU A 94 -11.97 18.24 27.65
C LEU A 94 -12.99 17.99 28.75
N HIS A 95 -12.54 18.00 30.01
CA HIS A 95 -13.43 17.91 31.16
C HIS A 95 -14.14 19.26 31.30
N ILE A 96 -15.35 19.35 30.76
CA ILE A 96 -16.26 20.46 31.01
C ILE A 96 -16.80 20.26 32.43
N GLN A 97 -16.29 21.02 33.39
CA GLN A 97 -16.91 21.14 34.70
C GLN A 97 -18.15 22.02 34.55
N SER A 98 -19.33 21.42 34.59
CA SER A 98 -20.59 22.13 34.81
C SER A 98 -20.56 22.67 36.24
N SER A 99 -20.47 23.99 36.38
CA SER A 99 -20.74 24.68 37.64
C SER A 99 -22.25 24.72 37.84
N ASP A 100 -22.75 23.87 38.73
CA ASP A 100 -24.08 24.02 39.28
C ASP A 100 -24.07 25.26 40.21
N ASN A 101 -24.80 26.30 39.81
CA ASN A 101 -25.16 27.40 40.70
C ASN A 101 -26.47 27.00 41.37
N ASP A 102 -26.41 26.63 42.66
CA ASP A 102 -27.60 26.51 43.51
C ASP A 102 -27.99 27.93 43.99
N GLU A 103 -29.11 28.46 43.48
CA GLU A 103 -29.90 29.50 44.14
C GLU A 103 -31.00 28.81 44.96
N ASP A 104 -30.91 28.91 46.30
CA ASP A 104 -32.00 29.25 47.24
C ASP A 104 -31.55 29.07 48.71
#